data_AF-A0AAX2SFC8-F1
#
_entry.id   AF-A0AAX2SFC8-F1
#
_cell.length_a   1.000
_cell.length_b   1.000
_cell.length_c   1.000
_cell.angle_alpha   90.00
_cell.angle_beta   90.00
_cell.angle_gamma   90.00
#
_symmetry.space_group_name_H-M   'P 1'
#
loop_
_entity.id
_entity.type
_entity.pdbx_description
1 polymer ?
#
loop_
_entity_poly.entity_id
_entity_poly.type
_entity_poly.pdbx_seq_one_letter_code
_entity_poly.pdbx_strand_id
1 'polypeptide(L)'
;MRSPRPLPARPDDHDDGPPAGSRYQRLDSAAVRGSAATLQRRIYTRFPRRSLWEVGGELIALVDEVVEGGGISRRRIRSARLLSRLGVLVVLLVFGTAIALAAASIWSNPESLGPVDWLPLLETVVNDLVFAGIAIFFLLAVPQRMERARVLRVLHRLRSLAHVIDMHQLVKVPERLPTDRPEAGGTTSPAHPRGPGTGPARDGEAASSEAAVGDAHGRGGGSNGDNVPPVAADGPGAAASATTDERGGELRMTRSEMTQYLDYCTEMLSLVGKTAALFAEDTTDGDVLDAVEGIETLTSDMARKVWQKIAIIQEQAG
;
A
#
# COMPACT_ATOMS: atom_id res chain seq x y z
N MET A 1 -23.68 23.52 44.86
CA MET A 1 -23.54 23.08 43.45
C MET A 1 -24.93 22.82 42.91
N ARG A 2 -25.29 23.33 41.72
CA ARG A 2 -26.57 22.97 41.06
C ARG A 2 -26.33 21.76 40.18
N SER A 3 -27.04 20.66 40.42
CA SER A 3 -27.03 19.51 39.52
C SER A 3 -27.54 19.93 38.13
N PRO A 4 -26.96 19.43 37.03
CA PRO A 4 -27.52 19.67 35.70
C PRO A 4 -28.95 19.12 35.63
N ARG A 5 -29.84 19.83 34.93
CA ARG A 5 -31.18 19.32 34.65
C ARG A 5 -31.05 18.00 33.87
N PRO A 6 -31.79 16.93 34.24
CA PRO A 6 -31.88 15.76 33.38
C PRO A 6 -32.45 16.20 32.03
N LEU A 7 -31.86 15.71 30.94
CA LEU A 7 -32.40 15.90 29.59
C LEU A 7 -33.78 15.23 29.53
N PRO A 8 -34.74 15.78 28.76
CA PRO A 8 -36.02 15.11 28.55
C PRO A 8 -35.77 13.72 27.95
N ALA A 9 -36.56 12.73 28.38
CA ALA A 9 -36.48 11.38 27.83
C ALA A 9 -36.69 11.43 26.30
N ARG A 10 -35.87 10.69 25.56
CA ARG A 10 -35.97 10.54 24.10
C ARG A 10 -37.36 9.95 23.78
N PRO A 11 -38.19 10.59 22.94
CA PRO A 11 -39.49 10.04 22.56
C PRO A 11 -39.34 8.70 21.82
N ASP A 12 -40.17 7.72 22.16
CA ASP A 12 -40.09 6.35 21.61
C ASP A 12 -40.49 6.24 20.12
N ASP A 13 -41.12 7.28 19.56
CA ASP A 13 -41.55 7.38 18.14
C ASP A 13 -40.45 7.85 17.18
N HIS A 14 -39.22 8.04 17.65
CA HIS A 14 -38.11 8.44 16.79
C HIS A 14 -37.49 7.20 16.11
N ASP A 15 -37.67 7.06 14.79
CA ASP A 15 -36.90 6.12 13.99
C ASP A 15 -35.40 6.35 14.27
N ASP A 16 -34.72 5.32 14.77
CA ASP A 16 -33.28 5.29 14.98
C ASP A 16 -32.52 5.16 13.63
N GLY A 17 -33.25 4.89 12.55
CA GLY A 17 -32.79 5.07 11.17
C GLY A 17 -32.33 6.51 10.93
N PRO A 18 -31.09 6.71 10.44
CA PRO A 18 -30.57 8.05 10.22
C PRO A 18 -31.28 8.72 9.03
N PRO A 19 -31.59 10.03 9.08
CA PRO A 19 -32.53 10.67 8.17
C PRO A 19 -32.15 10.52 6.69
N ALA A 20 -33.14 10.19 5.87
CA ALA A 20 -32.97 9.92 4.44
C ALA A 20 -32.28 11.08 3.72
N GLY A 21 -31.07 10.83 3.19
CA GLY A 21 -30.26 11.83 2.49
C GLY A 21 -29.25 12.58 3.36
N SER A 22 -28.98 12.15 4.60
CA SER A 22 -27.92 12.75 5.42
C SER A 22 -26.54 12.63 4.76
N ARG A 23 -25.88 13.78 4.49
CA ARG A 23 -24.52 13.86 3.95
C ARG A 23 -23.47 13.18 4.84
N TYR A 24 -23.79 12.93 6.11
CA TYR A 24 -22.89 12.28 7.06
C TYR A 24 -22.89 10.73 6.98
N GLN A 25 -23.74 10.13 6.14
CA GLN A 25 -23.79 8.66 5.95
C GLN A 25 -22.83 8.15 4.86
N ARG A 26 -22.21 9.03 4.06
CA ARG A 26 -21.45 8.64 2.86
C ARG A 26 -20.14 9.41 2.75
N LEU A 27 -19.07 8.75 2.30
CA LEU A 27 -17.84 9.43 1.95
C LEU A 27 -18.00 10.07 0.57
N ASP A 28 -17.93 11.40 0.55
CA ASP A 28 -17.98 12.19 -0.67
C ASP A 28 -16.70 11.95 -1.50
N SER A 29 -16.76 11.01 -2.46
CA SER A 29 -15.64 10.67 -3.36
C SER A 29 -15.02 11.89 -4.04
N ALA A 30 -15.82 12.91 -4.40
CA ALA A 30 -15.32 14.13 -5.01
C ALA A 30 -14.56 15.00 -3.98
N ALA A 31 -14.98 15.02 -2.72
CA ALA A 31 -14.25 15.67 -1.64
C ALA A 31 -12.92 14.96 -1.29
N VAL A 32 -12.89 13.62 -1.30
CA VAL A 32 -11.64 12.84 -1.11
C VAL A 32 -10.66 13.14 -2.25
N ARG A 33 -11.13 13.06 -3.51
CA ARG A 33 -10.34 13.43 -4.70
C ARG A 33 -9.83 14.87 -4.63
N GLY A 34 -10.69 15.83 -4.31
CA GLY A 34 -10.34 17.25 -4.20
C GLY A 34 -9.30 17.51 -3.10
N SER A 35 -9.38 16.79 -1.99
CA SER A 35 -8.39 16.85 -0.91
C SER A 35 -7.03 16.32 -1.38
N ALA A 36 -7.00 15.17 -2.07
CA ALA A 36 -5.78 14.61 -2.65
C ALA A 36 -5.15 15.53 -3.70
N ALA A 37 -5.93 16.10 -4.62
CA ALA A 37 -5.48 17.07 -5.61
C ALA A 37 -4.94 18.38 -4.99
N THR A 38 -5.49 18.79 -3.84
CA THR A 38 -5.01 19.96 -3.09
C THR A 38 -3.69 19.67 -2.38
N LEU A 39 -3.58 18.50 -1.73
CA LEU A 39 -2.35 18.05 -1.08
C LEU A 39 -1.22 17.85 -2.10
N GLN A 40 -1.47 17.14 -3.21
CA GLN A 40 -0.50 16.93 -4.28
C GLN A 40 0.07 18.26 -4.80
N ARG A 41 -0.81 19.25 -5.03
CA ARG A 41 -0.41 20.59 -5.49
C ARG A 41 0.46 21.31 -4.45
N ARG A 42 0.10 21.26 -3.16
CA ARG A 42 0.92 21.82 -2.06
C ARG A 42 2.31 21.19 -2.03
N ILE A 43 2.39 19.86 -2.08
CA ILE A 43 3.66 19.12 -2.10
C ILE A 43 4.49 19.50 -3.33
N TYR A 44 3.89 19.53 -4.53
CA TYR A 44 4.60 19.90 -5.76
C TYR A 44 5.16 21.34 -5.70
N THR A 45 4.37 22.30 -5.20
CA THR A 45 4.83 23.70 -5.07
C THR A 45 5.97 23.88 -4.06
N ARG A 46 6.05 23.04 -3.02
CA ARG A 46 7.07 23.17 -1.96
C ARG A 46 8.30 22.30 -2.20
N PHE A 47 8.11 21.10 -2.77
CA PHE A 47 9.12 20.06 -2.93
C PHE A 47 9.08 19.41 -4.33
N PRO A 48 9.23 20.17 -5.43
CA PRO A 48 9.05 19.66 -6.80
C PRO A 48 10.03 18.54 -7.17
N ARG A 49 11.24 18.54 -6.58
CA ARG A 49 12.28 17.50 -6.79
C ARG A 49 12.09 16.23 -5.93
N ARG A 50 10.95 16.03 -5.26
CA ARG A 50 10.69 14.86 -4.41
C ARG A 50 9.44 14.11 -4.87
N SER A 51 9.58 12.81 -5.11
CA SER A 51 8.56 11.85 -5.58
C SER A 51 7.27 11.73 -4.75
N LEU A 52 7.12 12.41 -3.61
CA LEU A 52 5.88 12.37 -2.82
C LEU A 52 4.67 12.96 -3.57
N TRP A 53 4.88 13.93 -4.48
CA TRP A 53 3.80 14.44 -5.35
C TRP A 53 3.41 13.44 -6.45
N GLU A 54 4.29 12.52 -6.84
CA GLU A 54 4.00 11.43 -7.78
C GLU A 54 3.07 10.42 -7.09
N VAL A 55 3.37 10.05 -5.84
CA VAL A 55 2.50 9.21 -4.99
C VAL A 55 1.12 9.84 -4.80
N GLY A 56 1.06 11.17 -4.62
CA GLY A 56 -0.22 11.89 -4.60
C GLY A 56 -0.98 11.82 -5.93
N GLY A 57 -0.27 11.82 -7.06
CA GLY A 57 -0.84 11.62 -8.40
C GLY A 57 -1.40 10.21 -8.59
N GLU A 58 -0.66 9.19 -8.17
CA GLU A 58 -1.12 7.79 -8.16
C GLU A 58 -2.37 7.60 -7.29
N LEU A 59 -2.45 8.26 -6.13
CA LEU A 59 -3.64 8.21 -5.28
C LEU A 59 -4.86 8.86 -5.96
N ILE A 60 -4.70 10.01 -6.61
CA ILE A 60 -5.77 10.66 -7.38
C ILE A 60 -6.21 9.76 -8.55
N ALA A 61 -5.26 9.21 -9.31
CA ALA A 61 -5.55 8.30 -10.41
C ALA A 61 -6.30 7.05 -9.96
N LEU A 62 -6.01 6.53 -8.75
CA LEU A 62 -6.71 5.38 -8.18
C LEU A 62 -8.15 5.70 -7.74
N VAL A 63 -8.38 6.91 -7.22
CA VAL A 63 -9.74 7.41 -6.94
C VAL A 63 -10.51 7.60 -8.25
N ASP A 64 -9.87 8.17 -9.27
CA ASP A 64 -10.47 8.44 -10.58
C ASP A 64 -10.75 7.17 -11.39
N GLU A 65 -9.91 6.13 -11.29
CA GLU A 65 -10.15 4.79 -11.85
C GLU A 65 -11.49 4.19 -11.35
N VAL A 66 -12.02 4.69 -10.23
CA VAL A 66 -13.17 4.11 -9.55
C VAL A 66 -14.40 5.02 -9.58
N VAL A 67 -14.20 6.33 -9.53
CA VAL A 67 -15.23 7.33 -9.84
C VAL A 67 -15.58 7.26 -11.32
N GLU A 68 -14.59 7.43 -12.22
CA GLU A 68 -14.77 7.49 -13.67
C GLU A 68 -14.74 6.11 -14.34
N GLY A 69 -13.75 5.28 -14.00
CA GLY A 69 -13.65 3.90 -14.51
C GLY A 69 -14.80 2.98 -14.03
N GLY A 70 -15.65 3.49 -13.15
CA GLY A 70 -17.01 3.02 -12.94
C GLY A 70 -17.80 2.83 -14.24
N GLY A 71 -17.63 3.67 -15.26
CA GLY A 71 -18.36 3.58 -16.53
C GLY A 71 -18.15 2.26 -17.29
N ILE A 72 -16.89 1.82 -17.44
CA ILE A 72 -16.54 0.60 -18.18
C ILE A 72 -16.54 -0.62 -17.25
N SER A 73 -15.99 -0.50 -16.04
CA SER A 73 -15.88 -1.63 -15.12
C SER A 73 -17.22 -2.01 -14.49
N ARG A 74 -18.11 -1.04 -14.15
CA ARG A 74 -19.48 -1.37 -13.72
C ARG A 74 -20.30 -1.93 -14.89
N ARG A 75 -20.02 -1.60 -16.15
CA ARG A 75 -20.65 -2.27 -17.31
C ARG A 75 -20.30 -3.75 -17.35
N ARG A 76 -19.02 -4.14 -17.22
CA ARG A 76 -18.60 -5.56 -17.18
C ARG A 76 -19.17 -6.32 -15.98
N ILE A 77 -19.22 -5.69 -14.79
CA ILE A 77 -19.82 -6.32 -13.60
C ILE A 77 -21.35 -6.42 -13.74
N ARG A 78 -22.04 -5.36 -14.20
CA ARG A 78 -23.49 -5.41 -14.47
C ARG A 78 -23.83 -6.42 -15.56
N SER A 79 -23.04 -6.55 -16.62
CA SER A 79 -23.25 -7.58 -17.64
C SER A 79 -23.01 -8.99 -17.08
N ALA A 80 -22.02 -9.19 -16.21
CA ALA A 80 -21.82 -10.47 -15.52
C ALA A 80 -23.01 -10.80 -14.60
N ARG A 81 -23.54 -9.83 -13.83
CA ARG A 81 -24.76 -10.00 -13.02
C ARG A 81 -26.00 -10.25 -13.89
N LEU A 82 -26.13 -9.59 -15.04
CA LEU A 82 -27.24 -9.80 -15.98
C LEU A 82 -27.18 -11.18 -16.62
N LEU A 83 -25.99 -11.61 -17.08
CA LEU A 83 -25.76 -12.92 -17.69
C LEU A 83 -25.95 -14.05 -16.68
N SER A 84 -25.50 -13.85 -15.43
CA SER A 84 -25.79 -14.74 -14.29
C SER A 84 -27.31 -14.87 -14.06
N ARG A 85 -28.04 -13.76 -13.92
CA ARG A 85 -29.51 -13.79 -13.75
C ARG A 85 -30.24 -14.42 -14.93
N LEU A 86 -29.80 -14.14 -16.16
CA LEU A 86 -30.34 -14.76 -17.37
C LEU A 86 -30.08 -16.27 -17.38
N GLY A 87 -28.88 -16.70 -17.01
CA GLY A 87 -28.54 -18.11 -16.87
C GLY A 87 -29.34 -18.82 -15.77
N VAL A 88 -29.59 -18.17 -14.62
CA VAL A 88 -30.46 -18.71 -13.58
C VAL A 88 -31.89 -18.86 -14.11
N LEU A 89 -32.40 -17.86 -14.84
CA LEU A 89 -33.72 -17.94 -15.49
C LEU A 89 -33.77 -19.07 -16.54
N VAL A 90 -32.71 -19.28 -17.32
CA VAL A 90 -32.61 -20.39 -18.28
C VAL A 90 -32.60 -21.73 -17.56
N VAL A 91 -31.84 -21.90 -16.46
CA VAL A 91 -31.86 -23.12 -15.64
C VAL A 91 -33.27 -23.37 -15.10
N LEU A 92 -33.91 -22.37 -14.48
CA LEU A 92 -35.26 -22.50 -13.95
C LEU A 92 -36.30 -22.82 -15.05
N LEU A 93 -36.15 -22.26 -16.26
CA LEU A 93 -37.04 -22.53 -17.39
C LEU A 93 -36.85 -23.96 -17.91
N VAL A 94 -35.61 -24.42 -18.08
CA VAL A 94 -35.30 -25.80 -18.53
C VAL A 94 -35.84 -26.83 -17.53
N PHE A 95 -35.50 -26.70 -16.25
CA PHE A 95 -35.97 -27.63 -15.21
C PHE A 95 -37.49 -27.55 -15.01
N GLY A 96 -38.07 -26.34 -15.00
CA GLY A 96 -39.52 -26.16 -14.91
C GLY A 96 -40.28 -26.77 -16.10
N THR A 97 -39.73 -26.67 -17.31
CA THR A 97 -40.30 -27.30 -18.51
C THR A 97 -40.19 -28.82 -18.45
N ALA A 98 -39.05 -29.36 -18.03
CA ALA A 98 -38.86 -30.80 -17.85
C ALA A 98 -39.85 -31.38 -16.81
N ILE A 99 -40.00 -30.71 -15.66
CA ILE A 99 -40.97 -31.08 -14.62
C ILE A 99 -42.41 -31.00 -15.14
N ALA A 100 -42.76 -29.94 -15.88
CA ALA A 100 -44.10 -29.80 -16.46
C ALA A 100 -44.44 -30.88 -17.48
N LEU A 101 -43.48 -31.28 -18.33
CA LEU A 101 -43.63 -32.38 -19.28
C LEU A 101 -43.77 -33.73 -18.58
N ALA A 102 -42.96 -33.99 -17.54
CA ALA A 102 -43.05 -35.21 -16.74
C ALA A 102 -44.39 -35.31 -15.97
N ALA A 103 -44.87 -34.20 -15.41
CA ALA A 103 -46.17 -34.14 -14.77
C ALA A 103 -47.32 -34.38 -15.77
N ALA A 104 -47.24 -33.78 -16.96
CA ALA A 104 -48.24 -33.98 -18.02
C ALA A 104 -48.26 -35.44 -18.53
N SER A 105 -47.10 -36.09 -18.68
CA SER A 105 -47.06 -37.51 -19.09
C SER A 105 -47.71 -38.42 -18.05
N ILE A 106 -47.40 -38.23 -16.76
CA ILE A 106 -48.02 -38.99 -15.65
C ILE A 106 -49.53 -38.77 -15.61
N TRP A 107 -50.00 -37.53 -15.74
CA TRP A 107 -51.44 -37.22 -15.72
C TRP A 107 -52.20 -37.85 -16.90
N SER A 108 -51.54 -38.01 -18.04
CA SER A 108 -52.12 -38.64 -19.23
C SER A 108 -52.13 -40.18 -19.18
N ASN A 109 -51.24 -40.82 -18.41
CA ASN A 109 -51.09 -42.28 -18.35
C ASN A 109 -50.87 -42.76 -16.89
N PRO A 110 -51.90 -42.79 -16.03
CA PRO A 110 -51.73 -43.11 -14.60
C PRO A 110 -51.24 -44.53 -14.30
N GLU A 111 -51.51 -45.48 -15.20
CA GLU A 111 -51.12 -46.90 -15.07
C GLU A 111 -49.62 -47.16 -15.33
N SER A 112 -48.84 -46.15 -15.74
CA SER A 112 -47.44 -46.32 -16.15
C SER A 112 -46.42 -46.33 -15.00
N LEU A 113 -46.86 -46.26 -13.73
CA LEU A 113 -45.99 -46.17 -12.55
C LEU A 113 -46.09 -47.44 -11.69
N GLY A 114 -45.26 -48.43 -12.00
CA GLY A 114 -45.17 -49.65 -11.20
C GLY A 114 -44.41 -49.43 -9.88
N PRO A 115 -44.57 -50.31 -8.87
CA PRO A 115 -43.84 -50.24 -7.59
C PRO A 115 -42.30 -50.21 -7.71
N VAL A 116 -41.75 -50.64 -8.85
CA VAL A 116 -40.31 -50.66 -9.14
C VAL A 116 -39.79 -49.37 -9.79
N ASP A 117 -40.66 -48.55 -10.39
CA ASP A 117 -40.25 -47.35 -11.14
C ASP A 117 -40.02 -46.12 -10.24
N TRP A 118 -40.54 -46.15 -9.00
CA TRP A 118 -40.42 -45.05 -8.03
C TRP A 118 -38.97 -44.75 -7.61
N LEU A 119 -38.11 -45.78 -7.53
CA LEU A 119 -36.73 -45.61 -7.11
C LEU A 119 -35.89 -44.87 -8.19
N PRO A 120 -35.89 -45.28 -9.48
CA PRO A 120 -35.26 -44.50 -10.56
C PRO A 120 -35.79 -43.07 -10.69
N LEU A 121 -37.10 -42.85 -10.49
CA LEU A 121 -37.70 -41.51 -10.52
C LEU A 121 -37.17 -40.64 -9.38
N LEU A 122 -37.09 -41.18 -8.15
CA LEU A 122 -36.52 -40.47 -7.01
C LEU A 122 -35.04 -40.15 -7.23
N GLU A 123 -34.25 -41.12 -7.71
CA GLU A 123 -32.83 -40.92 -8.03
C GLU A 123 -32.64 -39.79 -9.05
N THR A 124 -33.39 -39.82 -10.15
CA THR A 124 -33.35 -38.80 -11.21
C THR A 124 -33.70 -37.43 -10.65
N VAL A 125 -34.84 -37.30 -9.95
CA VAL A 125 -35.31 -36.01 -9.39
C VAL A 125 -34.32 -35.45 -8.36
N VAL A 126 -33.76 -36.28 -7.48
CA VAL A 126 -32.76 -35.84 -6.49
C VAL A 126 -31.49 -35.37 -7.18
N ASN A 127 -30.96 -36.15 -8.12
CA ASN A 127 -29.75 -35.83 -8.87
C ASN A 127 -29.90 -34.52 -9.66
N ASP A 128 -31.01 -34.37 -10.38
CA ASP A 128 -31.39 -33.18 -11.14
C ASP A 128 -31.52 -31.94 -10.24
N LEU A 129 -32.19 -32.06 -9.08
CA LEU A 129 -32.33 -30.97 -8.12
C LEU A 129 -31.00 -30.55 -7.51
N VAL A 130 -30.12 -31.51 -7.18
CA VAL A 130 -28.76 -31.24 -6.67
C VAL A 130 -27.93 -30.52 -7.72
N PHE A 131 -27.93 -30.97 -8.98
CA PHE A 131 -27.20 -30.30 -10.06
C PHE A 131 -27.75 -28.91 -10.37
N ALA A 132 -29.08 -28.72 -10.39
CA ALA A 132 -29.70 -27.41 -10.54
C ALA A 132 -29.29 -26.46 -9.39
N GLY A 133 -29.31 -26.94 -8.15
CA GLY A 133 -28.89 -26.17 -6.97
C GLY A 133 -27.43 -25.74 -7.03
N ILE A 134 -26.52 -26.66 -7.38
CA ILE A 134 -25.09 -26.38 -7.56
C ILE A 134 -24.88 -25.37 -8.71
N ALA A 135 -25.56 -25.57 -9.85
CA ALA A 135 -25.45 -24.68 -11.01
C ALA A 135 -25.90 -23.25 -10.67
N ILE A 136 -27.05 -23.10 -10.02
CA ILE A 136 -27.58 -21.79 -9.58
C ILE A 136 -26.64 -21.15 -8.54
N PHE A 137 -26.16 -21.91 -7.56
CA PHE A 137 -25.19 -21.43 -6.57
C PHE A 137 -23.93 -20.88 -7.24
N PHE A 138 -23.32 -21.63 -8.17
CA PHE A 138 -22.15 -21.16 -8.92
C PHE A 138 -22.45 -19.91 -9.75
N LEU A 139 -23.60 -19.87 -10.44
CA LEU A 139 -23.99 -18.72 -11.26
C LEU A 139 -24.16 -17.44 -10.43
N LEU A 140 -24.73 -17.55 -9.22
CA LEU A 140 -24.87 -16.43 -8.30
C LEU A 140 -23.52 -16.03 -7.66
N ALA A 141 -22.65 -17.00 -7.38
CA ALA A 141 -21.33 -16.76 -6.78
C ALA A 141 -20.30 -16.15 -7.74
N VAL A 142 -20.37 -16.42 -9.05
CA VAL A 142 -19.38 -15.90 -10.03
C VAL A 142 -19.31 -14.36 -10.05
N PRO A 143 -20.41 -13.59 -10.17
CA PRO A 143 -20.35 -12.13 -10.11
C PRO A 143 -19.78 -11.60 -8.80
N GLN A 144 -20.12 -12.24 -7.66
CA GLN A 144 -19.62 -11.85 -6.33
C GLN A 144 -18.09 -12.05 -6.24
N ARG A 145 -17.58 -13.22 -6.66
CA ARG A 145 -16.13 -13.52 -6.69
C ARG A 145 -15.36 -12.53 -7.57
N MET A 146 -15.91 -12.17 -8.73
CA MET A 146 -15.28 -11.17 -9.63
C MET A 146 -15.25 -9.77 -9.03
N GLU A 147 -16.30 -9.38 -8.31
CA GLU A 147 -16.44 -8.08 -7.65
C GLU A 147 -15.46 -7.95 -6.47
N ARG A 148 -15.45 -8.94 -5.56
CA ARG A 148 -14.46 -9.06 -4.48
C ARG A 148 -13.02 -8.99 -5.00
N ALA A 149 -12.70 -9.78 -6.03
CA ALA A 149 -11.37 -9.79 -6.63
C ALA A 149 -10.99 -8.45 -7.31
N ARG A 150 -11.95 -7.60 -7.69
CA ARG A 150 -11.67 -6.23 -8.13
C ARG A 150 -11.35 -5.32 -6.95
N VAL A 151 -12.18 -5.30 -5.91
CA VAL A 151 -11.99 -4.39 -4.77
C VAL A 151 -10.67 -4.71 -4.05
N LEU A 152 -10.39 -6.00 -3.77
CA LEU A 152 -9.14 -6.42 -3.13
C LEU A 152 -7.88 -6.01 -3.91
N ARG A 153 -7.91 -5.96 -5.25
CA ARG A 153 -6.79 -5.46 -6.05
C ARG A 153 -6.53 -3.97 -5.83
N VAL A 154 -7.59 -3.16 -5.72
CA VAL A 154 -7.46 -1.73 -5.46
C VAL A 154 -6.98 -1.47 -4.03
N LEU A 155 -7.52 -2.20 -3.04
CA LEU A 155 -7.03 -2.16 -1.67
C LEU A 155 -5.56 -2.59 -1.55
N HIS A 156 -5.13 -3.61 -2.30
CA HIS A 156 -3.72 -4.00 -2.34
C HIS A 156 -2.82 -2.89 -2.93
N ARG A 157 -3.29 -2.15 -3.95
CA ARG A 157 -2.58 -0.97 -4.49
C ARG A 157 -2.53 0.17 -3.48
N LEU A 158 -3.58 0.42 -2.69
CA LEU A 158 -3.54 1.37 -1.56
C LEU A 158 -2.52 0.96 -0.49
N ARG A 159 -2.47 -0.33 -0.12
CA ARG A 159 -1.47 -0.86 0.82
C ARG A 159 -0.04 -0.70 0.29
N SER A 160 0.15 -0.93 -1.01
CA SER A 160 1.42 -0.67 -1.69
C SER A 160 1.78 0.83 -1.63
N LEU A 161 0.85 1.74 -1.94
CA LEU A 161 1.07 3.19 -1.81
C LEU A 161 1.41 3.60 -0.36
N ALA A 162 0.75 3.04 0.66
CA ALA A 162 1.12 3.26 2.05
C ALA A 162 2.57 2.86 2.33
N HIS A 163 3.00 1.65 1.95
CA HIS A 163 4.40 1.23 2.12
C HIS A 163 5.39 2.05 1.26
N VAL A 164 5.00 2.52 0.07
CA VAL A 164 5.82 3.44 -0.71
C VAL A 164 6.01 4.77 0.04
N ILE A 165 4.97 5.31 0.69
CA ILE A 165 5.12 6.47 1.58
C ILE A 165 6.10 6.16 2.72
N ASP A 166 6.06 4.96 3.31
CA ASP A 166 6.99 4.51 4.35
C ASP A 166 8.45 4.49 3.88
N MET A 167 8.71 3.91 2.71
CA MET A 167 10.06 3.87 2.12
C MET A 167 10.62 5.29 1.92
N HIS A 168 9.76 6.25 1.53
CA HIS A 168 10.13 7.66 1.44
C HIS A 168 10.35 8.36 2.81
N GLN A 169 9.98 7.73 3.94
CA GLN A 169 10.33 8.17 5.31
C GLN A 169 11.65 7.56 5.81
N LEU A 170 12.00 6.35 5.36
CA LEU A 170 13.16 5.60 5.86
C LEU A 170 14.48 6.11 5.26
N VAL A 171 14.48 6.46 3.97
CA VAL A 171 15.66 7.00 3.26
C VAL A 171 16.06 8.42 3.73
N LYS A 172 15.25 9.07 4.59
CA LYS A 172 15.35 10.52 4.90
C LYS A 172 15.55 10.86 6.37
N VAL A 173 15.90 9.91 7.24
CA VAL A 173 16.37 10.25 8.60
C VAL A 173 17.86 10.63 8.50
N PRO A 174 18.25 11.91 8.61
CA PRO A 174 19.65 12.27 8.60
C PRO A 174 20.17 12.12 10.02
N GLU A 175 20.91 11.05 10.30
CA GLU A 175 21.54 10.84 11.63
C GLU A 175 22.51 11.96 12.04
N ARG A 176 22.81 12.91 11.14
CA ARG A 176 23.55 14.15 11.40
C ARG A 176 22.92 15.33 10.66
N LEU A 177 21.87 15.90 11.24
CA LEU A 177 21.54 17.31 11.00
C LEU A 177 22.76 18.14 11.44
N PRO A 178 23.33 19.01 10.58
CA PRO A 178 24.32 19.96 11.05
C PRO A 178 23.61 20.92 12.01
N THR A 179 24.17 21.09 13.20
CA THR A 179 23.73 22.16 14.10
C THR A 179 24.07 23.48 13.44
N ASP A 180 23.04 24.29 13.11
CA ASP A 180 23.23 25.69 12.74
C ASP A 180 23.74 26.47 13.96
N ARG A 181 25.04 26.34 14.23
CA ARG A 181 25.78 27.23 15.12
C ARG A 181 26.39 28.31 14.22
N PRO A 182 26.09 29.59 14.43
CA PRO A 182 26.78 30.67 13.73
C PRO A 182 28.28 30.54 13.99
N GLU A 183 29.08 30.38 12.93
CA GLU A 183 30.54 30.39 13.05
C GLU A 183 31.00 31.82 13.38
N ALA A 184 31.09 32.12 14.67
CA ALA A 184 31.83 33.25 15.17
C ALA A 184 33.31 33.03 14.84
N GLY A 185 33.84 33.81 13.89
CA GLY A 185 35.21 33.67 13.42
C GLY A 185 36.24 33.76 14.54
N GLY A 186 37.18 32.82 14.56
CA GLY A 186 38.21 32.69 15.60
C GLY A 186 39.42 31.92 15.10
N THR A 187 40.28 32.58 14.32
CA THR A 187 41.55 32.01 13.86
C THR A 187 42.56 31.88 15.01
N THR A 188 42.72 30.70 15.60
CA THR A 188 43.95 30.32 16.32
C THR A 188 44.26 28.83 16.19
N SER A 189 45.31 28.51 15.43
CA SER A 189 45.95 27.18 15.43
C SER A 189 46.93 27.08 16.61
N PRO A 190 46.82 26.10 17.52
CA PRO A 190 47.86 25.81 18.49
C PRO A 190 48.94 24.90 17.86
N ALA A 191 50.19 25.35 17.87
CA ALA A 191 51.31 24.57 17.36
C ALA A 191 51.69 23.41 18.30
N HIS A 192 52.15 22.29 17.72
CA HIS A 192 52.66 21.13 18.46
C HIS A 192 54.20 21.15 18.49
N PRO A 193 54.85 21.30 19.66
CA PRO A 193 56.30 21.21 19.78
C PRO A 193 56.77 19.77 20.06
N ARG A 194 58.00 19.45 19.67
CA ARG A 194 58.70 18.16 19.93
C ARG A 194 59.56 18.25 21.21
N GLY A 195 59.72 17.14 21.94
CA GLY A 195 60.70 16.99 23.03
C GLY A 195 60.77 15.54 23.56
N PRO A 196 61.96 14.99 23.96
CA PRO A 196 62.14 13.54 24.10
C PRO A 196 62.55 13.02 25.50
N GLY A 197 62.50 11.69 25.69
CA GLY A 197 63.02 10.95 26.86
C GLY A 197 61.98 10.67 27.95
N THR A 198 62.10 9.68 28.84
CA THR A 198 63.09 8.60 29.04
C THR A 198 62.49 7.52 29.96
N GLY A 199 62.94 6.26 29.85
CA GLY A 199 62.95 5.31 30.98
C GLY A 199 61.88 4.19 30.97
N PRO A 200 62.12 3.07 31.69
CA PRO A 200 61.76 1.77 31.13
C PRO A 200 61.04 0.77 32.07
N ALA A 201 60.65 -0.34 31.43
CA ALA A 201 60.60 -1.70 31.96
C ALA A 201 59.41 -2.17 32.81
N ARG A 202 59.22 -3.50 32.69
CA ARG A 202 58.37 -4.44 33.43
C ARG A 202 56.95 -4.67 32.93
N ASP A 203 56.47 -5.91 32.89
CA ASP A 203 57.11 -7.24 32.84
C ASP A 203 56.00 -8.23 32.42
N GLY A 204 56.37 -9.42 31.93
CA GLY A 204 55.53 -10.60 32.11
C GLY A 204 54.54 -10.98 31.01
N GLU A 205 54.93 -12.06 30.32
CA GLU A 205 54.13 -13.28 30.17
C GLU A 205 53.34 -13.53 28.86
N ALA A 206 53.92 -14.44 28.06
CA ALA A 206 53.29 -15.56 27.32
C ALA A 206 52.10 -15.31 26.34
N ALA A 207 52.04 -15.97 25.18
CA ALA A 207 53.04 -16.77 24.47
C ALA A 207 52.59 -16.97 22.99
N SER A 208 53.53 -17.45 22.17
CA SER A 208 53.40 -18.34 21.01
C SER A 208 51.99 -18.89 20.70
N SER A 209 51.53 -19.04 19.45
CA SER A 209 52.24 -19.14 18.16
C SER A 209 51.25 -18.90 16.99
N GLU A 210 51.56 -18.97 15.68
CA GLU A 210 52.75 -19.49 14.98
C GLU A 210 53.03 -18.71 13.65
N ALA A 211 54.17 -19.03 13.04
CA ALA A 211 54.57 -18.81 11.65
C ALA A 211 53.61 -19.52 10.65
N ALA A 212 53.27 -19.01 9.45
CA ALA A 212 54.03 -18.41 8.34
C ALA A 212 54.66 -19.43 7.35
N VAL A 213 54.82 -18.99 6.09
CA VAL A 213 55.39 -19.72 4.91
C VAL A 213 54.45 -20.78 4.30
N GLY A 214 54.31 -20.94 2.98
CA GLY A 214 54.86 -20.21 1.82
C GLY A 214 54.65 -20.95 0.49
N ASP A 215 55.10 -20.33 -0.61
CA ASP A 215 55.31 -20.85 -1.99
C ASP A 215 54.17 -21.45 -2.86
N ALA A 216 53.75 -20.60 -3.81
CA ALA A 216 53.75 -20.79 -5.27
C ALA A 216 54.18 -22.14 -5.90
N HIS A 217 53.38 -22.65 -6.87
CA HIS A 217 53.78 -22.70 -8.30
C HIS A 217 52.71 -23.21 -9.30
N GLY A 218 52.77 -22.66 -10.53
CA GLY A 218 52.34 -23.29 -11.79
C GLY A 218 50.87 -23.15 -12.23
N ARG A 219 50.50 -23.07 -13.52
CA ARG A 219 51.16 -22.76 -14.81
C ARG A 219 50.10 -22.94 -15.91
N GLY A 220 50.12 -22.10 -16.95
CA GLY A 220 49.37 -22.29 -18.23
C GLY A 220 48.05 -21.50 -18.32
N GLY A 221 47.64 -20.96 -19.47
CA GLY A 221 48.33 -20.86 -20.77
C GLY A 221 47.36 -20.52 -21.92
N GLY A 222 47.78 -19.67 -22.88
CA GLY A 222 47.01 -19.27 -24.07
C GLY A 222 46.15 -18.01 -23.86
N SER A 223 46.48 -16.82 -24.43
CA SER A 223 46.56 -16.42 -25.85
C SER A 223 45.21 -16.06 -26.49
N ASN A 224 44.87 -14.76 -26.49
CA ASN A 224 44.83 -14.02 -27.75
C ASN A 224 44.99 -12.52 -27.47
N GLY A 225 45.73 -11.81 -28.31
CA GLY A 225 45.86 -10.35 -28.24
C GLY A 225 45.08 -9.68 -29.35
N ASP A 226 44.62 -8.46 -29.09
CA ASP A 226 44.34 -7.46 -30.13
C ASP A 226 44.80 -6.08 -29.64
N ASN A 227 45.10 -5.21 -30.60
CA ASN A 227 46.20 -4.26 -30.52
C ASN A 227 45.73 -2.79 -30.58
N VAL A 228 46.13 -1.95 -29.62
CA VAL A 228 46.00 -0.49 -29.68
C VAL A 228 47.28 0.15 -29.10
N PRO A 229 47.94 1.10 -29.81
CA PRO A 229 49.28 1.58 -29.45
C PRO A 229 49.32 2.59 -28.28
N PRO A 230 50.49 2.78 -27.64
CA PRO A 230 50.65 3.68 -26.50
C PRO A 230 50.88 5.14 -26.92
N VAL A 231 50.37 6.08 -26.11
CA VAL A 231 50.79 7.50 -26.14
C VAL A 231 51.57 7.78 -24.85
N ALA A 232 52.76 8.36 -25.00
CA ALA A 232 53.69 8.61 -23.91
C ALA A 232 53.29 9.80 -23.03
N ALA A 233 53.84 9.83 -21.82
CA ALA A 233 53.62 10.89 -20.83
C ALA A 233 54.57 12.09 -21.02
N ASP A 234 54.11 13.27 -20.61
CA ASP A 234 54.90 14.17 -19.76
C ASP A 234 53.99 15.19 -19.03
N GLY A 235 54.39 15.65 -17.85
CA GLY A 235 53.65 16.66 -17.04
C GLY A 235 54.34 18.03 -17.06
N PRO A 236 54.24 18.86 -16.00
CA PRO A 236 53.25 18.93 -14.92
C PRO A 236 52.58 20.33 -14.80
N GLY A 237 51.50 20.49 -14.03
CA GLY A 237 50.92 21.81 -13.78
C GLY A 237 49.83 21.83 -12.71
N ALA A 238 50.10 22.44 -11.56
CA ALA A 238 49.17 22.53 -10.45
C ALA A 238 48.13 23.64 -10.65
N ALA A 239 46.85 23.28 -10.62
CA ALA A 239 45.76 24.20 -10.30
C ALA A 239 44.64 23.42 -9.61
N ALA A 240 44.57 23.51 -8.28
CA ALA A 240 43.41 23.03 -7.54
C ALA A 240 42.23 23.96 -7.84
N SER A 241 41.24 23.47 -8.58
CA SER A 241 39.93 24.11 -8.72
C SER A 241 38.88 23.12 -8.23
N ALA A 242 38.08 23.55 -7.25
CA ALA A 242 37.11 22.69 -6.59
C ALA A 242 36.08 22.14 -7.58
N THR A 243 36.06 20.82 -7.78
CA THR A 243 34.85 20.12 -8.16
C THR A 243 33.94 20.10 -6.93
N THR A 244 33.14 21.15 -6.78
CA THR A 244 32.16 21.26 -5.69
C THR A 244 31.30 20.00 -5.63
N ASP A 245 31.01 19.54 -4.42
CA ASP A 245 30.10 18.43 -4.12
C ASP A 245 28.63 18.84 -4.36
N GLU A 246 28.32 19.14 -5.62
CA GLU A 246 26.99 19.57 -6.06
C GLU A 246 25.95 18.43 -5.95
N ARG A 247 26.38 17.16 -5.91
CA ARG A 247 25.48 16.00 -5.74
C ARG A 247 25.17 15.68 -4.28
N GLY A 248 26.07 15.97 -3.34
CA GLY A 248 25.82 15.86 -1.90
C GLY A 248 24.95 16.99 -1.35
N GLY A 249 25.01 18.18 -1.97
CA GLY A 249 24.28 19.38 -1.53
C GLY A 249 22.76 19.30 -1.68
N GLU A 250 22.23 18.82 -2.82
CA GLU A 250 20.80 18.91 -3.17
C GLU A 250 19.84 18.13 -2.25
N LEU A 251 20.35 17.26 -1.37
CA LEU A 251 19.53 16.39 -0.52
C LEU A 251 19.35 16.90 0.92
N ARG A 252 20.12 17.90 1.37
CA ARG A 252 20.08 18.43 2.74
C ARG A 252 18.87 19.36 2.96
N MET A 253 17.73 18.74 3.25
CA MET A 253 16.51 19.44 3.65
C MET A 253 16.69 20.06 5.05
N THR A 254 16.30 21.33 5.23
CA THR A 254 16.41 22.00 6.53
C THR A 254 15.47 21.36 7.57
N ARG A 255 15.70 21.58 8.86
CA ARG A 255 14.87 21.01 9.94
C ARG A 255 13.38 21.33 9.79
N SER A 256 13.06 22.58 9.48
CA SER A 256 11.68 23.05 9.26
C SER A 256 11.05 22.43 8.01
N GLU A 257 11.82 22.27 6.94
CA GLU A 257 11.37 21.58 5.73
C GLU A 257 11.16 20.08 5.95
N MET A 258 12.00 19.43 6.77
CA MET A 258 11.82 18.03 7.13
C MET A 258 10.52 17.85 7.90
N THR A 259 10.24 18.68 8.91
CA THR A 259 8.95 18.66 9.63
C THR A 259 7.77 18.86 8.68
N GLN A 260 7.84 19.83 7.76
CA GLN A 260 6.78 20.07 6.77
C GLN A 260 6.63 18.92 5.76
N TYR A 261 7.71 18.25 5.37
CA TYR A 261 7.68 17.06 4.52
C TYR A 261 7.04 15.87 5.25
N LEU A 262 7.38 15.66 6.52
CA LEU A 262 6.79 14.61 7.37
C LEU A 262 5.29 14.83 7.60
N ASP A 263 4.85 16.07 7.79
CA ASP A 263 3.43 16.46 7.89
C ASP A 263 2.66 16.14 6.60
N TYR A 264 3.20 16.47 5.42
CA TYR A 264 2.60 16.04 4.15
C TYR A 264 2.51 14.51 4.00
N CYS A 265 3.40 13.74 4.64
CA CYS A 265 3.34 12.29 4.62
C CYS A 265 2.22 11.75 5.54
N THR A 266 1.96 12.37 6.69
CA THR A 266 0.80 12.00 7.53
C THR A 266 -0.53 12.43 6.90
N GLU A 267 -0.58 13.60 6.25
CA GLU A 267 -1.73 14.02 5.44
C GLU A 267 -2.03 12.99 4.33
N MET A 268 -0.99 12.52 3.61
CA MET A 268 -1.14 11.51 2.55
C MET A 268 -1.63 10.17 3.10
N LEU A 269 -1.09 9.69 4.24
CA LEU A 269 -1.54 8.46 4.88
C LEU A 269 -3.01 8.55 5.33
N SER A 270 -3.45 9.70 5.85
CA SER A 270 -4.86 9.95 6.18
C SER A 270 -5.76 9.85 4.95
N LEU A 271 -5.31 10.34 3.78
CA LEU A 271 -6.06 10.21 2.53
C LEU A 271 -6.07 8.77 1.99
N VAL A 272 -4.99 8.00 2.14
CA VAL A 272 -4.97 6.57 1.80
C VAL A 272 -5.99 5.79 2.63
N GLY A 273 -6.06 6.03 3.95
CA GLY A 273 -7.08 5.42 4.81
C GLY A 273 -8.51 5.80 4.41
N LYS A 274 -8.81 7.10 4.27
CA LYS A 274 -10.13 7.57 3.78
C LYS A 274 -10.52 7.02 2.42
N THR A 275 -9.53 6.83 1.54
CA THR A 275 -9.73 6.22 0.24
C THR A 275 -10.08 4.74 0.39
N ALA A 276 -9.41 3.99 1.26
CA ALA A 276 -9.76 2.60 1.57
C ALA A 276 -11.19 2.46 2.15
N ALA A 277 -11.61 3.35 3.05
CA ALA A 277 -12.98 3.40 3.56
C ALA A 277 -14.00 3.66 2.44
N LEU A 278 -13.74 4.63 1.55
CA LEU A 278 -14.57 4.90 0.36
C LEU A 278 -14.72 3.66 -0.55
N PHE A 279 -13.72 2.78 -0.60
CA PHE A 279 -13.77 1.54 -1.37
C PHE A 279 -14.69 0.46 -0.80
N ALA A 280 -15.01 0.52 0.49
CA ALA A 280 -15.85 -0.45 1.19
C ALA A 280 -17.26 0.08 1.53
N GLU A 281 -17.58 1.35 1.26
CA GLU A 281 -18.88 1.96 1.63
C GLU A 281 -20.11 1.16 1.15
N ASP A 282 -20.07 0.62 -0.07
CA ASP A 282 -21.15 -0.18 -0.67
C ASP A 282 -20.97 -1.71 -0.46
N THR A 283 -20.00 -2.18 0.34
CA THR A 283 -19.67 -3.63 0.48
C THR A 283 -20.12 -4.24 1.81
N THR A 284 -20.50 -5.51 1.76
CA THR A 284 -20.71 -6.36 2.95
C THR A 284 -19.82 -7.61 2.93
N ASP A 285 -18.79 -7.61 2.09
CA ASP A 285 -17.83 -8.71 1.95
C ASP A 285 -16.77 -8.61 3.06
N GLY A 286 -16.78 -9.58 4.00
CA GLY A 286 -15.92 -9.56 5.18
C GLY A 286 -14.43 -9.43 4.85
N ASP A 287 -13.94 -10.19 3.87
CA ASP A 287 -12.53 -10.13 3.46
C ASP A 287 -12.14 -8.77 2.87
N VAL A 288 -13.10 -8.00 2.34
CA VAL A 288 -12.88 -6.62 1.88
C VAL A 288 -12.83 -5.66 3.06
N LEU A 289 -13.70 -5.85 4.07
CA LEU A 289 -13.70 -5.04 5.30
C LEU A 289 -12.41 -5.25 6.11
N ASP A 290 -12.00 -6.50 6.33
CA ASP A 290 -10.72 -6.88 6.97
C ASP A 290 -9.53 -6.22 6.24
N ALA A 291 -9.57 -6.20 4.90
CA ALA A 291 -8.51 -5.60 4.09
C ALA A 291 -8.44 -4.06 4.22
N VAL A 292 -9.58 -3.38 4.49
CA VAL A 292 -9.65 -1.94 4.79
C VAL A 292 -9.17 -1.66 6.20
N GLU A 293 -9.64 -2.40 7.22
CA GLU A 293 -9.20 -2.24 8.61
C GLU A 293 -7.67 -2.41 8.73
N GLY A 294 -7.09 -3.37 8.00
CA GLY A 294 -5.65 -3.54 7.91
C GLY A 294 -4.91 -2.36 7.24
N ILE A 295 -5.55 -1.59 6.36
CA ILE A 295 -4.98 -0.36 5.77
C ILE A 295 -5.12 0.83 6.73
N GLU A 296 -6.25 0.96 7.42
CA GLU A 296 -6.47 2.00 8.43
C GLU A 296 -5.50 1.83 9.62
N THR A 297 -5.31 0.59 10.09
CA THR A 297 -4.32 0.25 11.11
C THR A 297 -2.90 0.59 10.65
N LEU A 298 -2.50 0.13 9.44
CA LEU A 298 -1.18 0.42 8.87
C LEU A 298 -0.91 1.93 8.76
N THR A 299 -1.86 2.69 8.22
CA THR A 299 -1.71 4.13 8.01
C THR A 299 -1.69 4.91 9.33
N SER A 300 -2.47 4.49 10.33
CA SER A 300 -2.46 5.07 11.69
C SER A 300 -1.14 4.81 12.42
N ASP A 301 -0.63 3.57 12.39
CA ASP A 301 0.64 3.20 13.03
C ASP A 301 1.83 3.89 12.37
N MET A 302 1.84 3.98 11.04
CA MET A 302 2.85 4.74 10.31
C MET A 302 2.80 6.23 10.66
N ALA A 303 1.62 6.85 10.65
CA ALA A 303 1.47 8.26 11.00
C ALA A 303 1.97 8.53 12.44
N ARG A 304 1.71 7.62 13.39
CA ARG A 304 2.22 7.70 14.77
C ARG A 304 3.75 7.65 14.84
N LYS A 305 4.39 6.77 14.07
CA LYS A 305 5.86 6.70 13.94
C LYS A 305 6.44 7.98 13.33
N VAL A 306 5.76 8.59 12.36
CA VAL A 306 6.15 9.89 11.79
C VAL A 306 6.05 11.01 12.83
N TRP A 307 4.96 11.08 13.60
CA TRP A 307 4.82 12.04 14.71
C TRP A 307 5.91 11.88 15.77
N GLN A 308 6.28 10.65 16.12
CA GLN A 308 7.39 10.40 17.06
C GLN A 308 8.74 10.91 16.51
N LYS A 309 8.99 10.75 15.20
CA LYS A 309 10.17 11.36 14.55
C LYS A 309 10.14 12.90 14.60
N ILE A 310 8.98 13.52 14.33
CA ILE A 310 8.82 14.98 14.41
C ILE A 310 9.14 15.49 15.82
N ALA A 311 8.62 14.82 16.86
CA ALA A 311 8.86 15.20 18.26
C ALA A 311 10.35 15.16 18.63
N ILE A 312 11.06 14.07 18.29
CA ILE A 312 12.53 13.96 18.52
C ILE A 312 13.30 15.05 17.77
N ILE A 313 12.90 15.33 16.51
CA ILE A 313 13.51 16.40 15.71
C ILE A 313 13.30 17.77 16.37
N GLN A 314 12.16 18.03 17.02
CA GLN A 314 11.88 19.27 17.74
C GLN A 314 12.58 19.36 19.10
N GLU A 315 12.69 18.25 19.85
CA GLU A 315 13.37 18.21 21.16
C GLU A 315 14.86 18.52 21.02
N GLN A 316 15.53 17.99 19.99
CA GLN A 316 16.92 18.32 19.63
C GLN A 316 17.10 19.77 19.09
N ALA A 317 16.10 20.63 19.18
CA ALA A 317 16.13 22.04 18.74
C ALA A 317 16.10 23.04 19.90
N GLY A 318 15.84 22.59 21.13
CA GLY A 318 16.02 23.37 22.36
C GLY A 318 17.40 23.18 22.98
#